data_AF-A0A314UB84-F1
#
_entry.id   AF-A0A314UB84-F1
#
_cell.length_a   1.000
_cell.length_b   1.000
_cell.length_c   1.000
_cell.angle_alpha   90.00
_cell.angle_beta   90.00
_cell.angle_gamma   90.00
#
_symmetry.space_group_name_H-M   'P 1'
#
loop_
_entity.id
_entity.type
_entity.pdbx_description
1 polymer ?
#
loop_
_entity_poly.entity_id
_entity_poly.type
_entity_poly.pdbx_seq_one_letter_code
_entity_poly.pdbx_strand_id
1 'polypeptide(L)'
;MNTLPDGFTPDAAPANQLWDPDSLIRIPPYGGSDSDGGSYMNNGDDKPYQLRSYVMYLDAETLQSYATIRSKEAISLIENQTQALFGRPDIRITEDGSINASNDEVIALTFSGLTMLVLEAVAFGSFLWDAETYIESKYHFLKS
;
A
#
# COMPACT_ATOMS: atom_id res chain seq x y z
N MET A 1 2.07 7.53 43.14
CA MET A 1 1.72 8.84 42.57
C MET A 1 1.14 8.55 41.20
N ASN A 2 -0.19 8.68 41.06
CA ASN A 2 -0.87 8.49 39.78
C ASN A 2 -1.10 9.89 39.21
N THR A 3 -0.48 10.20 38.08
CA THR A 3 -0.51 11.53 37.46
C THR A 3 -1.17 11.50 36.08
N LEU A 4 -2.30 10.81 35.96
CA LEU A 4 -3.19 11.02 34.83
C LEU A 4 -4.48 11.70 35.33
N PRO A 5 -4.92 12.80 34.69
CA PRO A 5 -6.17 13.46 35.04
C PRO A 5 -7.38 12.59 34.63
N ASP A 6 -8.39 12.54 35.50
CA ASP A 6 -9.68 11.91 35.22
C ASP A 6 -10.37 12.63 34.06
N GLY A 7 -10.54 11.94 32.94
CA GLY A 7 -11.15 12.49 31.72
C GLY A 7 -10.47 12.14 30.40
N PHE A 8 -9.38 11.37 30.41
CA PHE A 8 -8.76 10.89 29.17
C PHE A 8 -9.60 9.76 28.55
N THR A 9 -10.56 10.11 27.70
CA THR A 9 -11.09 9.16 26.71
C THR A 9 -10.01 8.98 25.65
N PRO A 10 -9.48 7.76 25.42
CA PRO A 10 -8.61 7.55 24.27
C PRO A 10 -9.41 7.93 23.02
N ASP A 11 -8.89 8.88 22.24
CA ASP A 11 -9.49 9.27 20.99
C ASP A 11 -9.79 8.02 20.17
N ALA A 12 -11.00 7.94 19.60
CA ALA A 12 -11.36 6.87 18.70
C ALA A 12 -10.27 6.76 17.63
N ALA A 13 -9.63 5.60 17.55
CA ALA A 13 -8.56 5.35 16.61
C ALA A 13 -9.00 5.82 15.21
N PRO A 14 -8.15 6.53 14.45
CA PRO A 14 -8.52 6.96 13.12
C PRO A 14 -8.92 5.73 12.30
N ALA A 15 -10.05 5.83 11.59
CA ALA A 15 -10.66 4.73 10.85
C ALA A 15 -9.72 4.06 9.82
N ASN A 16 -8.58 4.69 9.51
CA ASN A 16 -7.57 4.21 8.59
C ASN A 16 -6.34 3.66 9.33
N GLN A 17 -6.50 2.54 10.04
CA GLN A 17 -5.39 1.79 10.67
C GLN A 17 -4.41 1.15 9.67
N LEU A 18 -4.75 1.14 8.37
CA LEU A 18 -3.95 0.48 7.34
C LEU A 18 -2.53 1.06 7.19
N TRP A 19 -2.31 2.29 7.66
CA TRP A 19 -1.05 3.04 7.50
C TRP A 19 -0.39 3.41 8.83
N ASP A 20 -0.83 2.82 9.94
CA ASP A 20 -0.16 3.00 11.21
C ASP A 20 1.31 2.53 11.08
N PRO A 21 2.31 3.38 11.37
CA PRO A 21 3.72 3.01 11.27
C PRO A 21 4.09 1.78 12.10
N ASP A 22 3.34 1.48 13.15
CA ASP A 22 3.51 0.25 13.95
C ASP A 22 2.83 -0.99 13.36
N SER A 23 1.88 -0.80 12.44
CA SER A 23 1.17 -1.85 11.71
C SER A 23 1.85 -2.24 10.38
N LEU A 24 2.90 -1.52 9.97
CA LEU A 24 3.71 -1.88 8.80
C LEU A 24 4.54 -3.15 9.05
N ILE A 25 4.59 -4.03 8.04
CA ILE A 25 5.40 -5.26 8.06
C ILE A 25 6.87 -4.90 8.35
N ARG A 26 7.39 -5.30 9.52
CA ARG A 26 8.82 -5.17 9.85
C ARG A 26 9.58 -6.33 9.23
N ILE A 27 10.37 -6.05 8.19
CA ILE A 27 11.31 -7.01 7.61
C ILE A 27 12.58 -6.99 8.48
N PRO A 28 12.91 -8.07 9.21
CA PRO A 28 14.12 -8.10 10.04
C PRO A 28 15.39 -8.12 9.17
N PRO A 29 16.47 -7.42 9.57
CA PRO A 29 17.73 -7.46 8.83
C PRO A 29 18.40 -8.82 9.07
N TYR A 30 18.46 -9.65 8.04
CA TYR A 30 19.21 -10.90 8.10
C TYR A 30 20.73 -10.61 8.10
N GLY A 31 21.39 -10.96 9.22
CA GLY A 31 22.70 -11.64 9.25
C GLY A 31 23.97 -10.94 8.77
N GLY A 32 24.62 -10.21 9.70
CA GLY A 32 26.07 -10.09 9.96
C GLY A 32 27.14 -10.21 8.86
N SER A 33 27.94 -9.15 8.70
CA SER A 33 29.41 -9.21 8.85
C SER A 33 29.98 -7.80 8.95
N ASP A 34 30.73 -7.54 10.02
CA ASP A 34 31.54 -6.34 10.23
C ASP A 34 32.67 -6.27 9.18
N SER A 35 32.99 -5.07 8.66
CA SER A 35 34.34 -4.61 8.28
C SER A 35 34.33 -3.17 7.72
N ASP A 36 34.82 -2.26 8.57
CA ASP A 36 35.72 -1.11 8.34
C ASP A 36 35.74 -0.32 7.01
N GLY A 37 35.59 1.01 7.15
CA GLY A 37 36.54 1.99 6.63
C GLY A 37 36.66 2.28 5.12
N GLY A 38 35.98 3.35 4.67
CA GLY A 38 36.63 4.34 3.79
C GLY A 38 36.13 4.52 2.34
N SER A 39 35.88 5.80 2.04
CA SER A 39 35.92 6.46 0.72
C SER A 39 34.71 6.37 -0.22
N TYR A 40 34.22 7.58 -0.50
CA TYR A 40 33.18 7.98 -1.41
C TYR A 40 33.48 7.66 -2.89
N MET A 41 32.39 7.43 -3.62
CA MET A 41 32.23 7.34 -5.09
C MET A 41 32.61 6.01 -5.76
N ASN A 42 31.63 5.12 -5.93
CA ASN A 42 30.81 5.04 -7.16
C ASN A 42 30.34 3.59 -7.42
N ASN A 43 29.07 3.49 -7.86
CA ASN A 43 28.40 2.36 -8.50
C ASN A 43 27.98 1.15 -7.64
N GLY A 44 26.66 1.04 -7.42
CA GLY A 44 25.98 -0.26 -7.37
C GLY A 44 25.40 -0.69 -6.03
N ASP A 45 25.35 0.17 -5.02
CA ASP A 45 24.86 -0.22 -3.70
C ASP A 45 23.33 -0.15 -3.64
N ASP A 46 22.69 -1.30 -3.84
CA ASP A 46 21.33 -1.62 -3.41
C ASP A 46 21.19 -1.31 -1.92
N LYS A 47 20.87 -0.05 -1.59
CA LYS A 47 20.50 0.30 -0.22
C LYS A 47 19.10 -0.26 0.02
N PRO A 48 18.91 -1.24 0.91
CA PRO A 48 17.59 -1.84 1.18
C PRO A 48 16.58 -0.83 1.78
N TYR A 49 17.02 0.41 2.01
CA TYR A 49 16.25 1.49 2.57
C TYR A 49 15.90 2.59 1.55
N GLN A 50 16.27 2.47 0.27
CA GLN A 50 16.05 3.57 -0.68
C GLN A 50 14.55 3.83 -0.92
N LEU A 51 13.75 2.78 -1.09
CA LEU A 51 12.30 2.91 -1.22
C LEU A 51 11.67 3.42 0.08
N ARG A 52 12.09 2.87 1.23
CA ARG A 52 11.60 3.31 2.54
C ARG A 52 11.88 4.79 2.77
N SER A 53 13.12 5.23 2.54
CA SER A 53 13.50 6.64 2.65
C SER A 53 12.69 7.50 1.69
N TYR A 54 12.52 7.07 0.43
CA TYR A 54 11.73 7.79 -0.57
C TYR A 54 10.27 7.98 -0.12
N VAL A 55 9.62 6.93 0.38
CA VAL A 55 8.25 7.00 0.89
C VAL A 55 8.16 7.86 2.16
N MET A 56 9.15 7.78 3.06
CA MET A 56 9.19 8.61 4.28
C MET A 56 9.40 10.12 4.01
N TYR A 57 9.87 10.50 2.81
CA TYR A 57 9.96 11.91 2.42
C TYR A 57 8.63 12.49 1.94
N LEU A 58 7.66 11.64 1.57
CA LEU A 58 6.33 12.11 1.21
C LEU A 58 5.63 12.59 2.48
N ASP A 59 5.08 13.80 2.44
CA ASP A 59 4.19 14.27 3.48
C ASP A 59 2.89 13.43 3.48
N ALA A 60 2.22 13.42 4.62
CA ALA A 60 1.03 12.59 4.81
C ALA A 60 -0.11 12.95 3.85
N GLU A 61 -0.23 14.22 3.44
CA GLU A 61 -1.27 14.70 2.52
C GLU A 61 -0.99 14.18 1.10
N THR A 62 0.25 14.26 0.62
CA THR A 62 0.67 13.71 -0.67
C THR A 62 0.49 12.19 -0.72
N LEU A 63 0.87 11.48 0.34
CA LEU A 63 0.68 10.02 0.41
C LEU A 63 -0.81 9.64 0.38
N GLN A 64 -1.63 10.35 1.15
CA GLN A 64 -3.08 10.14 1.17
C GLN A 64 -3.70 10.43 -0.20
N SER A 65 -3.28 11.51 -0.87
CA SER A 65 -3.77 11.89 -2.20
C SER A 65 -3.49 10.79 -3.24
N TYR A 66 -2.31 10.16 -3.20
CA TYR A 66 -1.97 9.05 -4.08
C TYR A 66 -2.66 7.73 -3.72
N ALA A 67 -2.95 7.49 -2.44
CA ALA A 67 -3.66 6.30 -1.99
C ALA A 67 -5.18 6.39 -2.18
N THR A 68 -5.72 7.60 -2.36
CA THR A 68 -7.16 7.80 -2.47
C THR A 68 -7.64 7.48 -3.88
N ILE A 69 -8.56 6.53 -3.99
CA ILE A 69 -9.23 6.22 -5.26
C ILE A 69 -10.17 7.37 -5.63
N ARG A 70 -10.04 7.87 -6.87
CA ARG A 70 -10.70 9.10 -7.35
C ARG A 70 -12.09 8.82 -7.96
N SER A 71 -12.32 7.65 -8.55
CA SER A 71 -13.59 7.30 -9.20
C SER A 71 -14.13 5.93 -8.78
N LYS A 72 -15.44 5.74 -8.94
CA LYS A 72 -16.09 4.43 -8.72
C LYS A 72 -15.71 3.44 -9.82
N GLU A 73 -15.49 3.96 -11.02
CA GLU A 73 -15.09 3.23 -12.20
C GLU A 73 -13.69 2.64 -12.01
N ALA A 74 -12.75 3.37 -11.39
CA ALA A 74 -11.43 2.86 -11.05
C ALA A 74 -11.49 1.66 -10.11
N ILE A 75 -12.40 1.65 -9.13
CA ILE A 75 -12.61 0.50 -8.24
C ILE A 75 -12.96 -0.74 -9.07
N SER A 76 -13.94 -0.62 -9.98
CA SER A 76 -14.36 -1.73 -10.85
C SER A 76 -13.23 -2.20 -11.77
N LEU A 77 -12.41 -1.29 -12.30
CA LEU A 77 -11.25 -1.64 -13.13
C LEU A 77 -10.17 -2.40 -12.32
N ILE A 78 -9.85 -1.93 -11.12
CA ILE A 78 -8.92 -2.61 -10.20
C ILE A 78 -9.45 -4.01 -9.86
N GLU A 79 -10.73 -4.14 -9.52
CA GLU A 79 -11.36 -5.43 -9.23
C GLU A 79 -11.29 -6.38 -10.43
N ASN A 80 -11.64 -5.92 -11.64
CA ASN A 80 -11.60 -6.75 -12.83
C ASN A 80 -10.17 -7.21 -13.18
N GLN A 81 -9.16 -6.34 -13.05
CA GLN A 81 -7.77 -6.70 -13.34
C GLN A 81 -7.21 -7.66 -12.28
N THR A 82 -7.46 -7.40 -11.00
CA THR A 82 -7.04 -8.31 -9.92
C THR A 82 -7.71 -9.67 -10.04
N GLN A 83 -9.00 -9.72 -10.41
CA GLN A 83 -9.69 -10.98 -10.69
C GLN A 83 -9.14 -11.71 -11.92
N ALA A 84 -8.66 -10.99 -12.93
CA ALA A 84 -8.01 -11.61 -14.09
C ALA A 84 -6.64 -12.22 -13.73
N LEU A 85 -5.92 -11.60 -12.80
CA LEU A 85 -4.60 -12.07 -12.34
C LEU A 85 -4.70 -13.22 -11.33
N PHE A 86 -5.64 -13.15 -10.40
CA PHE A 86 -5.71 -14.04 -9.23
C PHE A 86 -6.98 -14.90 -9.17
N GLY A 87 -7.90 -14.72 -10.12
CA GLY A 87 -9.21 -15.37 -10.10
C GLY A 87 -10.24 -14.61 -9.26
N ARG A 88 -11.49 -15.07 -9.32
CA ARG A 88 -12.58 -14.44 -8.57
C ARG A 88 -12.62 -14.95 -7.13
N PRO A 89 -12.52 -14.08 -6.13
CA PRO A 89 -12.64 -14.52 -4.75
C PRO A 89 -14.10 -14.89 -4.45
N ASP A 90 -14.31 -16.07 -3.85
CA ASP A 90 -15.63 -16.50 -3.35
C ASP A 90 -15.81 -15.95 -1.93
N ILE A 91 -16.19 -14.68 -1.84
CA ILE A 91 -16.39 -13.96 -0.59
C ILE A 91 -17.85 -14.12 -0.17
N ARG A 92 -18.09 -14.84 0.94
CA ARG A 92 -19.42 -15.06 1.50
C ARG A 92 -19.51 -14.37 2.85
N ILE A 93 -20.56 -13.59 3.06
CA ILE A 93 -20.85 -13.02 4.38
C ILE A 93 -21.63 -14.08 5.15
N THR A 94 -21.04 -14.57 6.23
CA THR A 94 -21.66 -15.53 7.14
C THR A 94 -22.75 -14.82 7.97
N GLU A 95 -23.72 -15.57 8.48
CA GLU A 95 -24.85 -15.03 9.27
C GLU A 95 -24.44 -14.27 10.54
N ASP A 96 -23.23 -14.51 11.04
CA ASP A 96 -22.61 -13.80 12.17
C ASP A 96 -21.96 -12.47 11.76
N GLY A 97 -22.03 -12.09 10.49
CA GLY A 97 -21.41 -10.90 9.93
C GLY A 97 -19.92 -11.08 9.60
N SER A 98 -19.35 -12.27 9.77
CA SER A 98 -17.96 -12.55 9.39
C SER A 98 -17.81 -12.73 7.89
N ILE A 99 -16.63 -12.36 7.38
CA ILE A 99 -16.27 -12.56 5.98
C ILE A 99 -15.62 -13.93 5.85
N ASN A 100 -16.28 -14.86 5.15
CA ASN A 100 -15.75 -16.17 4.83
C ASN A 100 -15.21 -16.16 3.39
N ALA A 101 -13.88 -16.20 3.26
CA ALA A 101 -13.19 -16.41 1.99
C ALA A 101 -12.73 -17.88 1.94
N SER A 102 -13.65 -18.79 1.60
CA SER A 102 -13.44 -20.24 1.73
C SER A 102 -12.44 -20.85 0.74
N ASN A 103 -12.00 -20.09 -0.27
CA ASN A 103 -11.03 -20.49 -1.28
C ASN A 103 -9.77 -19.62 -1.22
N ASP A 104 -9.12 -19.57 -0.06
CA ASP A 104 -7.83 -18.88 0.10
C ASP A 104 -6.72 -19.73 -0.55
N GLU A 105 -6.65 -19.69 -1.88
CA GLU A 105 -5.60 -20.37 -2.65
C GLU A 105 -4.28 -19.62 -2.47
N VAL A 106 -3.30 -20.28 -1.84
CA VAL A 106 -1.98 -19.68 -1.62
C VAL A 106 -1.23 -19.64 -2.96
N ILE A 107 -1.01 -18.43 -3.47
CA ILE A 107 -0.26 -18.21 -4.70
C ILE A 107 1.23 -18.09 -4.38
N ALA A 108 2.02 -19.08 -4.81
CA ALA A 108 3.47 -19.02 -4.71
C ALA A 108 4.06 -18.18 -5.86
N LEU A 109 4.72 -17.07 -5.53
CA LEU A 109 5.41 -16.23 -6.49
C LEU A 109 6.94 -16.34 -6.32
N THR A 110 7.65 -16.38 -7.43
CA THR A 110 9.10 -16.18 -7.42
C THR A 110 9.41 -14.71 -7.17
N PHE A 111 10.65 -14.39 -6.78
CA PHE A 111 11.08 -13.00 -6.62
C PHE A 111 10.87 -12.19 -7.91
N SER A 112 11.21 -12.76 -9.07
CA SER A 112 10.97 -12.12 -10.37
C SER A 112 9.47 -11.93 -10.67
N GLY A 113 8.62 -12.88 -10.24
CA GLY A 113 7.16 -12.76 -10.36
C GLY A 113 6.61 -11.62 -9.50
N LEU A 114 7.10 -11.47 -8.27
CA LEU A 114 6.75 -10.35 -7.41
C LEU A 114 7.21 -9.01 -8.02
N THR A 115 8.43 -8.93 -8.55
CA THR A 115 8.91 -7.71 -9.22
C THR A 115 8.04 -7.34 -10.41
N MET A 116 7.66 -8.33 -11.23
CA MET A 116 6.77 -8.11 -12.37
C MET A 116 5.39 -7.63 -11.93
N LEU A 117 4.82 -8.24 -10.89
CA LEU A 117 3.52 -7.84 -10.32
C LEU A 117 3.54 -6.40 -9.80
N VAL A 118 4.62 -6.00 -9.12
CA VAL A 118 4.79 -4.61 -8.66
C VAL A 118 4.90 -3.65 -9.83
N LEU A 119 5.67 -3.98 -10.87
CA LEU A 119 5.79 -3.13 -12.06
C LEU A 119 4.47 -3.02 -12.82
N GLU A 120 3.69 -4.09 -12.88
CA GLU A 120 2.34 -4.08 -13.48
C GLU A 120 1.41 -3.16 -12.69
N ALA A 121 1.40 -3.26 -11.35
CA ALA A 121 0.60 -2.39 -10.50
C ALA A 121 0.99 -0.91 -10.67
N VAL A 122 2.28 -0.59 -10.81
CA VAL A 122 2.76 0.76 -11.09
C VAL A 122 2.28 1.23 -12.46
N ALA A 123 2.45 0.42 -13.51
CA ALA A 123 2.01 0.79 -14.86
C ALA A 123 0.49 1.01 -14.94
N PHE A 124 -0.29 0.12 -14.34
CA PHE A 124 -1.74 0.22 -14.30
C PHE A 124 -2.22 1.42 -13.48
N GLY A 125 -1.62 1.65 -12.30
CA GLY A 125 -1.94 2.81 -11.46
C GLY A 125 -1.60 4.14 -12.13
N SER A 126 -0.45 4.25 -12.81
CA SER A 126 -0.09 5.44 -13.59
C SER A 126 -1.06 5.68 -14.73
N PHE A 127 -1.48 4.62 -15.44
CA PHE A 127 -2.50 4.73 -16.49
C PHE A 127 -3.84 5.25 -15.95
N LEU A 128 -4.32 4.71 -14.82
CA LEU A 128 -5.55 5.18 -14.19
C LEU A 128 -5.46 6.65 -13.79
N TRP A 129 -4.35 7.05 -13.17
CA TRP A 129 -4.12 8.44 -12.76
C TRP A 129 -4.19 9.41 -13.96
N ASP A 130 -3.51 9.08 -15.06
CA ASP A 130 -3.52 9.90 -16.28
C ASP A 130 -4.90 9.95 -16.92
N ALA A 131 -5.59 8.81 -17.01
CA ALA A 131 -6.94 8.72 -17.59
C ALA A 131 -7.96 9.52 -16.78
N GLU A 132 -7.97 9.37 -15.45
CA GLU A 132 -8.85 10.11 -14.56
C GLU A 132 -8.55 11.61 -14.60
N THR A 133 -7.28 12.00 -14.60
CA THR A 133 -6.87 13.42 -14.73
C THR A 133 -7.34 14.01 -16.05
N TYR A 134 -7.23 13.25 -17.15
CA TYR A 134 -7.74 13.68 -18.45
C TYR A 134 -9.25 13.88 -18.44
N ILE A 135 -10.02 12.93 -17.90
CA ILE A 135 -11.47 13.03 -17.82
C ILE A 135 -11.88 14.20 -16.92
N GLU A 136 -11.21 14.39 -15.79
CA GLU A 136 -11.48 15.45 -14.82
C GLU A 136 -11.29 16.85 -15.45
N SER A 137 -10.34 16.97 -16.37
CA SER A 137 -10.12 18.21 -17.15
C SER A 137 -11.28 18.57 -18.09
N LYS A 138 -12.12 17.59 -18.46
CA LYS A 138 -13.25 17.75 -19.39
C LYS A 138 -14.60 17.73 -18.67
N TYR A 139 -14.71 16.92 -17.64
CA TYR A 139 -15.91 16.66 -16.87
C TYR A 139 -15.50 16.62 -15.40
N HIS A 140 -15.95 17.58 -14.62
CA HIS A 140 -15.66 17.61 -13.19
C HIS A 140 -16.47 16.52 -12.48
N PHE A 141 -15.82 15.41 -12.11
CA PHE A 141 -16.48 14.28 -11.45
C PHE A 141 -16.01 14.10 -10.00
N LEU A 142 -14.91 14.75 -9.61
CA LEU A 142 -14.50 14.87 -8.23
C LEU A 142 -15.31 15.97 -7.54
N LYS A 143 -16.07 15.62 -6.51
CA LYS A 143 -16.69 16.62 -5.65
C LYS A 143 -15.60 17.25 -4.77
N SER A 144 -15.39 18.56 -4.95
CA SER A 144 -14.65 19.40 -4.00
C SER A 144 -15.34 19.48 -2.64
#